data_AF-A0A1U7M3S5-F1
#
_entry.id   AF-A0A1U7M3S5-F1
#
_cell.length_a   1.000
_cell.length_b   1.000
_cell.length_c   1.000
_cell.angle_alpha   90.00
_cell.angle_beta   90.00
_cell.angle_gamma   90.00
#
_symmetry.space_group_name_H-M   'P 1'
#
loop_
_entity.id
_entity.type
_entity.pdbx_description
1 polymer ?
#
loop_
_entity_poly.entity_id
_entity_poly.type
_entity_poly.pdbx_seq_one_letter_code
_entity_poly.pdbx_strand_id
1 'polypeptide(L)'
;MTALVDFLVVNNTQSGDNDWFAYTKNIINNLLDKKLITQLVTNQSSLDFASSSPIMSIEENIFIINFIYSKDGHDTHWKLEFEFGTFNSSNQLQITIYSNDYKLGINDNYLEQLKLFIKKIIKSDWEKIVWLMDKDSEMLSIELYPSIYRVENLARQLINEVMIKEYGIEWWNVYVPAYIRDKHRSRLRGYKSVVPGFANVDERLMSIDIGDLISIFMLQEKKWKPIFNNEVSQLLNGHSEIKLEKLKKILSEQMHTTKDLWTDQFSKYLSNSFIENLKEFELNRNHVVHNKLIDRAAYTTILSSIHTVEEELKFGLKKVSEHIISSEQRGIISEQLEMERQEQEAALHEIMVSEAGVEIRSSEEILDLFDEYLYNFHSEFQANLRFRNDIEISDYQNIISSSDIGILFEVKYKINDEIAIVSYSIESITESQGDESSINILVQLGKESYSKQIRYINGEVSFNSYQGNYMPERQDEFYISDVDELTEGLMDFIETHFENMRECIDSEMFSIIKDGGQNPLAEIPCWECGEDYICVDENYGIFGQCLNCGEMNEIAICSRCECLFEGNSNEEEPVFCDNCLDYFESQ
;
A
#
# COMPACT_ATOMS: atom_id res chain seq x y z
N MET A 1 50.99 -43.98 0.18
CA MET A 1 50.54 -42.70 -0.42
C MET A 1 49.11 -42.86 -0.88
N THR A 2 48.34 -41.78 -0.97
CA THR A 2 46.91 -41.79 -1.36
C THR A 2 46.81 -41.68 -2.88
N ALA A 3 46.01 -42.54 -3.51
CA ALA A 3 45.81 -42.49 -4.95
C ALA A 3 44.95 -41.26 -5.30
N LEU A 4 45.44 -40.42 -6.19
CA LEU A 4 44.76 -39.20 -6.63
C LEU A 4 44.16 -39.36 -8.04
N VAL A 5 44.85 -40.06 -8.92
CA VAL A 5 44.41 -40.31 -10.29
C VAL A 5 44.73 -41.75 -10.66
N ASP A 6 43.80 -42.41 -11.35
CA ASP A 6 43.97 -43.76 -11.86
C ASP A 6 43.29 -43.88 -13.23
N PHE A 7 44.05 -44.30 -14.24
CA PHE A 7 43.51 -44.55 -15.57
C PHE A 7 44.17 -45.75 -16.24
N LEU A 8 43.37 -46.41 -17.06
CA LEU A 8 43.69 -47.62 -17.79
C LEU A 8 43.77 -47.31 -19.27
N VAL A 9 44.82 -47.77 -19.95
CA VAL A 9 44.91 -47.75 -21.40
C VAL A 9 44.90 -49.17 -21.95
N VAL A 10 44.22 -49.37 -23.09
CA VAL A 10 43.87 -50.70 -23.61
C VAL A 10 44.25 -50.81 -25.09
N ASN A 11 44.75 -51.99 -25.47
CA ASN A 11 45.24 -52.36 -26.79
C ASN A 11 46.39 -51.48 -27.27
N ASN A 12 47.62 -51.90 -26.95
CA ASN A 12 48.82 -51.26 -27.47
C ASN A 12 48.91 -51.47 -28.99
N THR A 13 49.09 -50.38 -29.74
CA THR A 13 49.14 -50.36 -31.21
C THR A 13 50.55 -50.58 -31.75
N GLN A 14 51.59 -50.53 -30.89
CA GLN A 14 52.97 -50.81 -31.27
C GLN A 14 53.20 -52.33 -31.35
N SER A 15 53.54 -52.80 -32.54
CA SER A 15 53.82 -54.21 -32.85
C SER A 15 55.26 -54.59 -32.50
N GLY A 16 55.50 -55.37 -31.44
CA GLY A 16 56.80 -55.94 -31.08
C GLY A 16 56.87 -56.45 -29.63
N ASP A 17 57.97 -57.16 -29.29
CA ASP A 17 58.38 -57.40 -27.89
C ASP A 17 58.64 -56.04 -27.24
N ASN A 18 57.70 -55.57 -26.43
CA ASN A 18 57.76 -54.23 -25.86
C ASN A 18 58.64 -54.24 -24.61
N ASP A 19 59.78 -53.56 -24.68
CA ASP A 19 60.58 -53.21 -23.51
C ASP A 19 59.82 -52.17 -22.66
N TRP A 20 59.01 -52.66 -21.72
CA TRP A 20 58.18 -51.84 -20.84
C TRP A 20 59.01 -50.94 -19.91
N PHE A 21 60.24 -51.34 -19.59
CA PHE A 21 61.15 -50.51 -18.81
C PHE A 21 61.62 -49.31 -19.62
N ALA A 22 62.07 -49.51 -20.86
CA ALA A 22 62.43 -48.42 -21.77
C ALA A 22 61.24 -47.50 -22.08
N TYR A 23 60.05 -48.09 -22.27
CA TYR A 23 58.82 -47.33 -22.48
C TYR A 23 58.52 -46.40 -21.29
N THR A 24 58.52 -46.95 -20.07
CA THR A 24 58.29 -46.17 -18.85
C THR A 24 59.37 -45.10 -18.68
N LYS A 25 60.64 -45.42 -18.93
CA LYS A 25 61.74 -44.46 -18.88
C LYS A 25 61.56 -43.30 -19.86
N ASN A 26 61.05 -43.56 -21.06
CA ASN A 26 60.76 -42.51 -22.02
C ASN A 26 59.68 -41.56 -21.50
N ILE A 27 58.61 -42.07 -20.88
CA ILE A 27 57.57 -41.23 -20.26
C ILE A 27 58.18 -40.32 -19.19
N ILE A 28 59.03 -40.87 -18.30
CA ILE A 28 59.67 -40.09 -17.23
C ILE A 28 60.63 -39.02 -17.78
N ASN A 29 61.41 -39.34 -18.81
CA ASN A 29 62.29 -38.35 -19.46
C ASN A 29 61.48 -37.18 -20.04
N ASN A 30 60.35 -37.46 -20.71
CA ASN A 30 59.47 -36.41 -21.21
C ASN A 30 58.87 -35.55 -20.08
N LEU A 31 58.59 -36.13 -18.92
CA LEU A 31 58.10 -35.40 -17.74
C LEU A 31 59.18 -34.48 -17.14
N LEU A 32 60.43 -34.93 -17.09
CA LEU A 32 61.59 -34.11 -16.70
C LEU A 32 61.82 -32.96 -17.67
N ASP A 33 61.79 -33.22 -18.98
CA ASP A 33 62.00 -32.20 -20.02
C ASP A 33 60.94 -31.10 -19.95
N LYS A 34 59.71 -31.44 -19.54
CA LYS A 34 58.63 -30.48 -19.29
C LYS A 34 58.65 -29.83 -17.91
N LYS A 35 59.62 -30.16 -17.05
CA LYS A 35 59.72 -29.67 -15.67
C LYS A 35 58.48 -29.98 -14.83
N LEU A 36 57.78 -31.08 -15.15
CA LEU A 36 56.70 -31.60 -14.31
C LEU A 36 57.24 -32.46 -13.17
N ILE A 37 58.52 -32.82 -13.21
CA ILE A 37 59.27 -33.44 -12.13
C ILE A 37 60.48 -32.55 -11.83
N THR A 38 60.67 -32.14 -10.57
CA THR A 38 61.82 -31.33 -10.16
C THR A 38 63.01 -32.21 -9.79
N GLN A 39 62.75 -33.24 -9.00
CA GLN A 39 63.78 -34.15 -8.51
C GLN A 39 63.26 -35.59 -8.48
N LEU A 40 64.04 -36.54 -8.99
CA LEU A 40 63.77 -37.97 -8.83
C LEU A 40 64.34 -38.46 -7.49
N VAL A 41 63.57 -39.26 -6.77
CA VAL A 41 64.00 -39.86 -5.49
C VAL A 41 64.56 -41.25 -5.78
N THR A 42 65.86 -41.43 -5.60
CA THR A 42 66.51 -42.74 -5.70
C THR A 42 66.54 -43.42 -4.32
N ASN A 43 66.01 -44.64 -4.22
CA ASN A 43 66.14 -45.41 -2.99
C ASN A 43 67.57 -45.97 -2.90
N GLN A 44 68.36 -45.45 -1.95
CA GLN A 44 69.61 -46.07 -1.52
C GLN A 44 69.27 -47.28 -0.63
N SER A 45 68.86 -48.40 -1.22
CA SER A 45 68.70 -49.65 -0.47
C SER A 45 68.99 -50.87 -1.34
N SER A 46 70.19 -50.94 -1.89
CA SER A 46 70.90 -52.21 -2.07
C SER A 46 72.39 -51.91 -2.14
N LEU A 47 73.12 -52.46 -1.18
CA LEU A 47 74.56 -52.68 -1.28
C LEU A 47 74.77 -53.64 -2.45
N ASP A 48 74.85 -53.12 -3.68
CA ASP A 48 75.59 -53.74 -4.77
C ASP A 48 75.80 -52.74 -5.90
N PHE A 49 77.05 -52.65 -6.34
CA PHE A 49 77.53 -51.78 -7.40
C PHE A 49 76.93 -52.18 -8.76
N ALA A 50 75.76 -51.66 -9.13
CA ALA A 50 75.34 -51.50 -10.53
C ALA A 50 74.13 -50.54 -10.64
N SER A 51 74.36 -49.35 -11.22
CA SER A 51 73.37 -48.39 -11.72
C SER A 51 72.12 -48.12 -10.87
N SER A 52 72.13 -47.06 -10.07
CA SER A 52 70.93 -46.53 -9.40
C SER A 52 69.94 -45.96 -10.43
N SER A 53 69.09 -46.81 -11.01
CA SER A 53 67.95 -46.36 -11.82
C SER A 53 66.91 -45.69 -10.90
N PRO A 54 66.35 -44.53 -11.28
CA PRO A 54 65.26 -43.89 -10.53
C PRO A 54 63.92 -44.63 -10.67
N ILE A 55 63.85 -45.64 -11.54
CA ILE A 55 62.68 -46.51 -11.74
C ILE A 55 62.92 -47.81 -10.98
N MET A 56 62.04 -48.10 -10.01
CA MET A 56 62.02 -49.37 -9.28
C MET A 56 61.08 -50.35 -10.00
N SER A 57 61.61 -51.51 -10.40
CA SER A 57 60.79 -52.65 -10.82
C SER A 57 60.56 -53.53 -9.60
N ILE A 58 59.29 -53.75 -9.23
CA ILE A 58 58.92 -54.67 -8.14
C ILE A 58 58.73 -56.08 -8.73
N GLU A 59 57.99 -56.17 -9.82
CA GLU A 59 57.74 -57.37 -10.62
C GLU A 59 58.12 -57.09 -12.09
N GLU A 60 58.15 -58.10 -12.97
CA GLU A 60 58.51 -57.92 -14.40
C GLU A 60 57.59 -56.93 -15.14
N ASN A 61 56.41 -56.65 -14.60
CA ASN A 61 55.36 -55.84 -15.20
C ASN A 61 54.94 -54.61 -14.37
N ILE A 62 55.53 -54.37 -13.19
CA ILE A 62 55.18 -53.23 -12.31
C ILE A 62 56.39 -52.32 -12.12
N PHE A 63 56.24 -51.06 -12.54
CA PHE A 63 57.28 -50.03 -12.46
C PHE A 63 56.82 -48.85 -11.60
N ILE A 64 57.64 -48.45 -10.63
CA ILE A 64 57.35 -47.39 -9.66
C ILE A 64 58.41 -46.31 -9.73
N ILE A 65 57.96 -45.06 -9.70
CA ILE A 65 58.81 -43.88 -9.68
C ILE A 65 58.37 -42.96 -8.55
N ASN A 66 59.27 -42.66 -7.63
CA ASN A 66 59.06 -41.64 -6.60
C ASN A 66 59.77 -40.35 -7.02
N PHE A 67 59.08 -39.22 -6.88
CA PHE A 67 59.63 -37.93 -7.29
C PHE A 67 59.11 -36.78 -6.42
N ILE A 68 59.83 -35.67 -6.46
CA ILE A 68 59.49 -34.42 -5.79
C ILE A 68 59.18 -33.37 -6.86
N TYR A 69 58.09 -32.64 -6.64
CA TYR A 69 57.77 -31.43 -7.38
C TYR A 69 57.84 -30.24 -6.44
N SER A 70 58.66 -29.25 -6.83
CA SER A 70 58.91 -28.02 -6.05
C SER A 70 58.34 -26.83 -6.80
N LYS A 71 57.46 -26.07 -6.13
CA LYS A 71 56.89 -24.83 -6.66
C LYS A 71 56.76 -23.80 -5.54
N ASP A 72 57.18 -22.57 -5.80
CA ASP A 72 57.07 -21.42 -4.87
C ASP A 72 57.61 -21.70 -3.45
N GLY A 73 58.66 -22.52 -3.34
CA GLY A 73 59.28 -22.88 -2.05
C GLY A 73 58.59 -24.02 -1.29
N HIS A 74 57.59 -24.67 -1.89
CA HIS A 74 56.91 -25.84 -1.35
C HIS A 74 57.26 -27.10 -2.16
N ASP A 75 57.72 -28.13 -1.45
CA ASP A 75 58.01 -29.44 -2.00
C ASP A 75 56.85 -30.40 -1.75
N THR A 76 56.45 -31.14 -2.78
CA THR A 76 55.38 -32.15 -2.72
C THR A 76 55.91 -33.49 -3.20
N HIS A 77 55.53 -34.56 -2.52
CA HIS A 77 56.03 -35.91 -2.77
C HIS A 77 55.02 -36.74 -3.56
N TRP A 78 55.51 -37.41 -4.59
CA TRP A 78 54.68 -38.12 -5.55
C TRP A 78 55.23 -39.51 -5.84
N LYS A 79 54.31 -40.40 -6.18
CA LYS A 79 54.61 -41.73 -6.71
C LYS A 79 53.79 -41.97 -7.98
N LEU A 80 54.45 -42.38 -9.05
CA LEU A 80 53.81 -42.97 -10.24
C LEU A 80 54.01 -44.48 -10.19
N GLU A 81 52.95 -45.20 -10.52
CA GLU A 81 52.94 -46.64 -10.66
C GLU A 81 52.41 -46.99 -12.05
N PHE A 82 53.14 -47.83 -12.77
CA PHE A 82 52.81 -48.33 -14.09
C PHE A 82 52.70 -49.85 -13.98
N GLU A 83 51.50 -50.39 -14.15
CA GLU A 83 51.22 -51.83 -14.10
C GLU A 83 50.80 -52.30 -15.49
N PHE A 84 51.63 -53.14 -16.10
CA PHE A 84 51.37 -53.76 -17.39
C PHE A 84 50.69 -55.12 -17.19
N GLY A 85 49.70 -55.41 -18.01
CA GLY A 85 49.01 -56.70 -17.97
C GLY A 85 48.36 -57.05 -19.30
N THR A 86 48.14 -58.34 -19.53
CA THR A 86 47.39 -58.81 -20.70
C THR A 86 46.17 -59.58 -20.22
N PHE A 87 44.99 -59.08 -20.54
CA PHE A 87 43.71 -59.69 -20.14
C PHE A 87 42.86 -59.94 -21.38
N ASN A 88 42.32 -61.15 -21.53
CA ASN A 88 41.50 -61.54 -22.69
C ASN A 88 42.13 -61.21 -24.05
N SER A 89 43.45 -61.42 -24.19
CA SER A 89 44.25 -61.09 -25.38
C SER A 89 44.41 -59.60 -25.69
N SER A 90 44.01 -58.71 -24.78
CA SER A 90 44.23 -57.27 -24.86
C SER A 90 45.34 -56.86 -23.92
N ASN A 91 46.38 -56.21 -24.45
CA ASN A 91 47.41 -55.56 -23.64
C ASN A 91 46.80 -54.34 -22.95
N GLN A 92 47.16 -54.13 -21.69
CA GLN A 92 46.68 -53.05 -20.84
C GLN A 92 47.84 -52.45 -20.04
N LEU A 93 47.74 -51.16 -19.77
CA LEU A 93 48.60 -50.45 -18.84
C LEU A 93 47.72 -49.63 -17.91
N GLN A 94 47.81 -49.91 -16.62
CA GLN A 94 47.21 -49.10 -15.57
C GLN A 94 48.26 -48.12 -15.03
N ILE A 95 47.89 -46.84 -14.94
CA ILE A 95 48.77 -45.79 -14.44
C ILE A 95 48.08 -45.12 -13.26
N THR A 96 48.71 -45.22 -12.10
CA THR A 96 48.20 -44.62 -10.86
C THR A 96 49.16 -43.57 -10.32
N ILE A 97 48.61 -42.39 -10.01
CA ILE A 97 49.33 -41.24 -9.46
C ILE A 97 48.98 -41.11 -7.98
N TYR A 98 49.98 -41.12 -7.11
CA TYR A 98 49.80 -41.00 -5.68
C TYR A 98 50.52 -39.77 -5.11
N SER A 99 49.92 -39.17 -4.08
CA SER A 99 50.57 -38.21 -3.18
C SER A 99 49.84 -38.19 -1.83
N ASN A 100 50.52 -37.78 -0.76
CA ASN A 100 49.93 -37.64 0.58
C ASN A 100 49.91 -36.19 1.08
N ASP A 101 50.83 -35.38 0.57
CA ASP A 101 51.11 -34.02 1.02
C ASP A 101 50.66 -32.97 -0.02
N TYR A 102 50.25 -33.39 -1.22
CA TYR A 102 49.58 -32.52 -2.17
C TYR A 102 48.14 -32.23 -1.76
N LYS A 103 47.80 -30.95 -1.65
CA LYS A 103 46.44 -30.47 -1.38
C LYS A 103 45.77 -30.08 -2.69
N LEU A 104 44.66 -30.75 -3.01
CA LEU A 104 43.83 -30.39 -4.16
C LEU A 104 43.25 -28.99 -3.96
N GLY A 105 43.34 -28.16 -4.99
CA GLY A 105 42.79 -26.82 -4.98
C GLY A 105 42.43 -26.35 -6.38
N ILE A 106 41.43 -25.48 -6.47
CA ILE A 106 40.88 -24.96 -7.74
C ILE A 106 41.98 -24.24 -8.53
N ASN A 107 42.77 -23.41 -7.85
CA ASN A 107 43.83 -22.59 -8.47
C ASN A 107 45.13 -23.37 -8.74
N ASP A 108 45.28 -24.58 -8.20
CA ASP A 108 46.49 -25.38 -8.41
C ASP A 108 46.29 -26.39 -9.52
N ASN A 109 46.85 -26.11 -10.70
CA ASN A 109 46.70 -26.94 -11.89
C ASN A 109 47.79 -28.01 -12.07
N TYR A 110 48.67 -28.22 -11.09
CA TYR A 110 49.81 -29.12 -11.29
C TYR A 110 49.38 -30.57 -11.60
N LEU A 111 48.50 -31.16 -10.79
CA LEU A 111 48.02 -32.52 -11.01
C LEU A 111 47.29 -32.68 -12.37
N GLU A 112 46.55 -31.66 -12.80
CA GLU A 112 45.91 -31.63 -14.12
C GLU A 112 46.94 -31.59 -15.25
N GLN A 113 47.97 -30.75 -15.13
CA GLN A 113 49.07 -30.71 -16.11
C GLN A 113 49.78 -32.06 -16.17
N LEU A 114 50.09 -32.67 -15.02
CA LEU A 114 50.75 -33.96 -14.92
C LEU A 114 49.94 -35.06 -15.62
N LYS A 115 48.67 -35.25 -15.21
CA LYS A 115 47.82 -36.32 -15.74
C LYS A 115 47.51 -36.16 -17.23
N LEU A 116 47.27 -34.92 -17.69
CA LEU A 116 47.00 -34.64 -19.11
C LEU A 116 48.26 -34.79 -19.96
N PHE A 117 49.44 -34.47 -19.44
CA PHE A 117 50.69 -34.66 -20.17
C PHE A 117 51.04 -36.14 -20.30
N ILE A 118 50.88 -36.95 -19.23
CA ILE A 118 51.03 -38.40 -19.32
C ILE A 118 50.06 -38.98 -20.35
N LYS A 119 48.77 -38.62 -20.27
CA LYS A 119 47.76 -38.99 -21.28
C LYS A 119 48.20 -38.62 -22.70
N LYS A 120 48.76 -37.42 -22.89
CA LYS A 120 49.21 -36.94 -24.20
C LYS A 120 50.35 -37.79 -24.77
N ILE A 121 51.31 -38.20 -23.93
CA ILE A 121 52.43 -39.06 -24.34
C ILE A 121 51.91 -40.41 -24.82
N ILE A 122 51.05 -41.05 -24.03
CA ILE A 122 50.63 -42.43 -24.29
C ILE A 122 49.51 -42.54 -25.33
N LYS A 123 48.74 -41.48 -25.60
CA LYS A 123 47.54 -41.54 -26.46
C LYS A 123 47.81 -42.12 -27.85
N SER A 124 48.99 -41.92 -28.43
CA SER A 124 49.33 -42.46 -29.75
C SER A 124 49.53 -43.98 -29.76
N ASP A 125 49.90 -44.53 -28.61
CA ASP A 125 50.39 -45.91 -28.49
C ASP A 125 49.28 -46.88 -28.09
N TRP A 126 48.10 -46.37 -27.74
CA TRP A 126 46.99 -47.16 -27.20
C TRP A 126 45.67 -46.79 -27.86
N GLU A 127 44.82 -47.78 -28.13
CA GLU A 127 43.55 -47.59 -28.83
C GLU A 127 42.51 -46.86 -27.96
N LYS A 128 42.44 -47.20 -26.67
CA LYS A 128 41.42 -46.68 -25.74
C LYS A 128 42.04 -46.24 -24.43
N ILE A 129 41.48 -45.19 -23.84
CA ILE A 129 41.83 -44.65 -22.52
C ILE A 129 40.56 -44.61 -21.68
N VAL A 130 40.60 -45.23 -20.50
CA VAL A 130 39.50 -45.32 -19.54
C VAL A 130 39.96 -44.70 -18.23
N TRP A 131 39.28 -43.64 -17.79
CA TRP A 131 39.54 -43.05 -16.48
C TRP A 131 38.79 -43.84 -15.42
N LEU A 132 39.50 -44.33 -14.41
CA LEU A 132 38.92 -45.10 -13.30
C LEU A 132 38.62 -44.17 -12.13
N MET A 133 39.54 -43.26 -11.83
CA MET A 133 39.41 -42.30 -10.74
C MET A 133 40.18 -41.01 -11.05
N ASP A 134 39.60 -39.86 -10.71
CA ASP A 134 40.26 -38.57 -10.82
C ASP A 134 39.79 -37.65 -9.69
N LYS A 135 40.55 -37.60 -8.59
CA LYS A 135 40.24 -36.79 -7.40
C LYS A 135 40.28 -35.29 -7.67
N ASP A 136 41.07 -34.87 -8.66
CA ASP A 136 41.16 -33.47 -9.08
C ASP A 136 39.89 -33.04 -9.82
N SER A 137 39.40 -33.84 -10.76
CA SER A 137 38.10 -33.62 -11.42
C SER A 137 36.92 -33.74 -10.44
N GLU A 138 36.99 -34.66 -9.48
CA GLU A 138 35.98 -34.85 -8.44
C GLU A 138 35.88 -33.59 -7.56
N MET A 139 37.00 -33.03 -7.13
CA MET A 139 37.05 -31.80 -6.33
C MET A 139 36.42 -30.61 -7.07
N LEU A 140 36.75 -30.41 -8.35
CA LEU A 140 36.14 -29.37 -9.17
C LEU A 140 34.62 -29.54 -9.28
N SER A 141 34.16 -30.79 -9.40
CA SER A 141 32.72 -31.10 -9.46
C SER A 141 32.03 -30.78 -8.14
N ILE A 142 32.60 -31.23 -7.01
CA ILE A 142 32.11 -30.97 -5.64
C ILE A 142 31.93 -29.47 -5.40
N GLU A 143 32.88 -28.65 -5.85
CA GLU A 143 32.82 -27.20 -5.67
C GLU A 143 31.68 -26.53 -6.46
N LEU A 144 31.30 -27.08 -7.62
CA LEU A 144 30.23 -26.53 -8.46
C LEU A 144 28.82 -26.86 -7.91
N TYR A 145 28.66 -27.97 -7.18
CA TYR A 145 27.35 -28.46 -6.74
C TYR A 145 26.53 -27.45 -5.91
N PRO A 146 27.11 -26.74 -4.90
CA PRO A 146 26.36 -25.76 -4.13
C PRO A 146 25.76 -24.63 -4.98
N SER A 147 26.51 -24.16 -5.98
CA SER A 147 26.05 -23.08 -6.86
C SER A 147 24.95 -23.55 -7.80
N ILE A 148 25.07 -24.76 -8.36
CA ILE A 148 24.00 -25.41 -9.14
C ILE A 148 22.71 -25.54 -8.30
N TYR A 149 22.83 -26.05 -7.08
CA TYR A 149 21.71 -26.21 -6.16
C TYR A 149 20.99 -24.88 -5.90
N ARG A 150 21.75 -23.80 -5.70
CA ARG A 150 21.20 -22.47 -5.49
C ARG A 150 20.42 -21.98 -6.71
N VAL A 151 20.98 -22.09 -7.91
CA VAL A 151 20.31 -21.66 -9.16
C VAL A 151 19.00 -22.41 -9.38
N GLU A 152 18.97 -23.73 -9.19
CA GLU A 152 17.72 -24.48 -9.34
C GLU A 152 16.64 -24.02 -8.36
N ASN A 153 17.01 -23.74 -7.12
CA ASN A 153 16.05 -23.26 -6.11
C ASN A 153 15.58 -21.84 -6.39
N LEU A 154 16.45 -20.96 -6.88
CA LEU A 154 16.05 -19.64 -7.34
C LEU A 154 15.05 -19.72 -8.50
N ALA A 155 15.26 -20.63 -9.44
CA ALA A 155 14.30 -20.86 -10.53
C ALA A 155 12.94 -21.33 -10.01
N ARG A 156 12.93 -22.28 -9.05
CA ARG A 156 11.68 -22.73 -8.38
C ARG A 156 11.00 -21.59 -7.63
N GLN A 157 11.76 -20.78 -6.91
CA GLN A 157 11.24 -19.64 -6.15
C GLN A 157 10.59 -18.62 -7.10
N LEU A 158 11.27 -18.24 -8.19
CA LEU A 158 10.74 -17.28 -9.15
C LEU A 158 9.45 -17.78 -9.80
N ILE A 159 9.41 -19.04 -10.24
CA ILE A 159 8.20 -19.65 -10.79
C ILE A 159 7.07 -19.60 -9.76
N ASN A 160 7.31 -20.00 -8.51
CA ASN A 160 6.28 -19.99 -7.47
C ASN A 160 5.77 -18.57 -7.18
N GLU A 161 6.66 -17.61 -6.98
CA GLU A 161 6.29 -16.21 -6.68
C GLU A 161 5.41 -15.62 -7.78
N VAL A 162 5.82 -15.76 -9.05
CA VAL A 162 5.06 -15.23 -10.18
C VAL A 162 3.73 -15.99 -10.32
N MET A 163 3.77 -17.32 -10.37
CA MET A 163 2.59 -18.11 -10.70
C MET A 163 1.53 -18.08 -9.60
N ILE A 164 1.93 -18.10 -8.32
CA ILE A 164 0.98 -18.04 -7.20
C ILE A 164 0.35 -16.66 -7.10
N LYS A 165 1.13 -15.57 -7.25
CA LYS A 165 0.57 -14.21 -7.13
C LYS A 165 -0.32 -13.83 -8.31
N GLU A 166 0.02 -14.24 -9.53
CA GLU A 166 -0.73 -13.88 -10.73
C GLU A 166 -1.91 -14.83 -11.04
N TYR A 167 -1.77 -16.13 -10.73
CA TYR A 167 -2.76 -17.16 -11.13
C TYR A 167 -3.33 -17.97 -9.96
N GLY A 168 -2.85 -17.76 -8.73
CA GLY A 168 -3.28 -18.51 -7.55
C GLY A 168 -2.83 -19.98 -7.56
N ILE A 169 -3.14 -20.71 -6.50
CA ILE A 169 -2.61 -22.08 -6.26
C ILE A 169 -3.01 -23.14 -7.29
N GLU A 170 -4.06 -22.88 -8.07
CA GLU A 170 -4.59 -23.80 -9.09
C GLU A 170 -3.81 -23.78 -10.41
N TRP A 171 -2.87 -22.85 -10.58
CA TRP A 171 -2.06 -22.70 -11.79
C TRP A 171 -1.43 -24.03 -12.24
N TRP A 172 -0.99 -24.86 -11.29
CA TRP A 172 -0.40 -26.16 -11.55
C TRP A 172 -1.37 -27.12 -12.26
N ASN A 173 -2.64 -27.09 -11.90
CA ASN A 173 -3.64 -27.98 -12.47
C ASN A 173 -4.09 -27.51 -13.87
N VAL A 174 -4.08 -26.19 -14.07
CA VAL A 174 -4.53 -25.54 -15.31
C VAL A 174 -3.44 -25.57 -16.39
N TYR A 175 -2.21 -25.20 -16.05
CA TYR A 175 -1.16 -24.96 -17.04
C TYR A 175 -0.17 -26.12 -17.21
N VAL A 176 0.12 -26.87 -16.14
CA VAL A 176 1.22 -27.86 -16.19
C VAL A 176 0.77 -29.16 -16.89
N PRO A 177 1.52 -29.64 -17.91
CA PRO A 177 1.19 -30.84 -18.65
C PRO A 177 1.12 -32.10 -17.79
N ALA A 178 0.29 -33.07 -18.23
CA ALA A 178 0.11 -34.34 -17.53
C ALA A 178 1.42 -35.08 -17.25
N TYR A 179 2.36 -35.11 -18.21
CA TYR A 179 3.62 -35.84 -18.04
C TYR A 179 4.49 -35.31 -16.88
N ILE A 180 4.54 -33.97 -16.67
CA ILE A 180 5.26 -33.36 -15.55
C ILE A 180 4.54 -33.70 -14.23
N ARG A 181 3.20 -33.62 -14.23
CA ARG A 181 2.39 -33.96 -13.05
C ARG A 181 2.54 -35.43 -12.64
N ASP A 182 2.62 -36.33 -13.60
CA ASP A 182 2.78 -37.77 -13.36
C ASP A 182 4.19 -38.10 -12.85
N LYS A 183 5.22 -37.40 -13.36
CA LYS A 183 6.60 -37.47 -12.84
C LYS A 183 6.66 -37.04 -11.38
N HIS A 184 6.03 -35.92 -11.01
CA HIS A 184 5.86 -35.52 -9.62
C HIS A 184 5.16 -36.60 -8.79
N ARG A 185 3.99 -37.11 -9.22
CA ARG A 185 3.21 -38.13 -8.50
C ARG A 185 4.02 -39.39 -8.21
N SER A 186 4.84 -39.84 -9.17
CA SER A 186 5.68 -41.03 -8.99
C SER A 186 6.79 -40.83 -7.94
N ARG A 187 7.33 -39.62 -7.82
CA ARG A 187 8.40 -39.27 -6.86
C ARG A 187 7.86 -38.94 -5.47
N LEU A 188 6.61 -38.50 -5.38
CA LEU A 188 5.95 -38.06 -4.15
C LEU A 188 5.97 -39.10 -3.02
N ARG A 189 5.68 -40.37 -3.33
CA ARG A 189 5.58 -41.43 -2.31
C ARG A 189 6.89 -41.67 -1.57
N GLY A 190 8.03 -41.52 -2.24
CA GLY A 190 9.35 -41.69 -1.62
C GLY A 190 9.76 -40.48 -0.79
N TYR A 191 9.31 -39.27 -1.15
CA TYR A 191 9.71 -38.05 -0.45
C TYR A 191 9.00 -37.88 0.90
N LYS A 192 7.66 -37.99 0.91
CA LYS A 192 6.87 -37.80 2.15
C LYS A 192 7.11 -38.87 3.21
N SER A 193 7.57 -40.06 2.82
CA SER A 193 7.90 -41.14 3.76
C SER A 193 9.21 -40.90 4.51
N VAL A 194 10.17 -40.18 3.91
CA VAL A 194 11.48 -39.90 4.51
C VAL A 194 11.43 -38.69 5.45
N VAL A 195 10.58 -37.69 5.16
CA VAL A 195 10.55 -36.43 5.94
C VAL A 195 9.13 -36.07 6.39
N PRO A 196 8.58 -36.75 7.42
CA PRO A 196 7.20 -36.58 7.85
C PRO A 196 6.88 -35.18 8.38
N GLY A 197 7.87 -34.46 8.91
CA GLY A 197 7.71 -33.09 9.43
C GLY A 197 7.31 -32.05 8.37
N PHE A 198 7.51 -32.34 7.07
CA PHE A 198 7.11 -31.47 5.96
C PHE A 198 6.00 -32.08 5.10
N ALA A 199 5.22 -33.02 5.64
CA ALA A 199 4.15 -33.69 4.89
C ALA A 199 3.07 -32.73 4.35
N ASN A 200 2.93 -31.56 4.96
CA ASN A 200 2.00 -30.48 4.61
C ASN A 200 2.60 -29.41 3.69
N VAL A 201 3.87 -29.52 3.28
CA VAL A 201 4.51 -28.59 2.34
C VAL A 201 4.16 -28.99 0.91
N ASP A 202 3.99 -28.01 0.04
CA ASP A 202 3.85 -28.23 -1.39
C ASP A 202 5.22 -28.47 -2.04
N GLU A 203 5.51 -29.73 -2.40
CA GLU A 203 6.77 -30.13 -3.02
C GLU A 203 6.73 -30.24 -4.55
N ARG A 204 5.67 -29.75 -5.22
CA ARG A 204 5.45 -29.97 -6.66
C ARG A 204 6.67 -29.58 -7.50
N LEU A 205 7.19 -28.36 -7.31
CA LEU A 205 8.39 -27.88 -8.00
C LEU A 205 9.70 -28.52 -7.49
N MET A 206 9.72 -28.99 -6.25
CA MET A 206 10.90 -29.65 -5.65
C MET A 206 11.13 -31.04 -6.24
N SER A 207 10.06 -31.67 -6.73
CA SER A 207 10.09 -33.05 -7.24
C SER A 207 10.44 -33.17 -8.73
N ILE A 208 10.57 -32.06 -9.45
CA ILE A 208 10.83 -32.00 -10.89
C ILE A 208 12.25 -31.50 -11.18
N ASP A 209 12.75 -31.80 -12.38
CA ASP A 209 14.11 -31.40 -12.78
C ASP A 209 14.14 -30.04 -13.48
N ILE A 210 15.35 -29.53 -13.71
CA ILE A 210 15.57 -28.23 -14.34
C ILE A 210 14.96 -28.17 -15.75
N GLY A 211 14.95 -29.26 -16.52
CA GLY A 211 14.32 -29.33 -17.82
C GLY A 211 12.80 -29.14 -17.75
N ASP A 212 12.15 -29.71 -16.74
CA ASP A 212 10.73 -29.44 -16.45
C ASP A 212 10.51 -27.97 -16.06
N LEU A 213 11.41 -27.35 -15.27
CA LEU A 213 11.33 -25.92 -14.92
C LEU A 213 11.47 -25.01 -16.16
N ILE A 214 12.41 -25.30 -17.05
CA ILE A 214 12.55 -24.62 -18.35
C ILE A 214 11.24 -24.73 -19.14
N SER A 215 10.64 -25.92 -19.15
CA SER A 215 9.36 -26.14 -19.83
C SER A 215 8.24 -25.28 -19.23
N ILE A 216 8.22 -25.09 -17.90
CA ILE A 216 7.24 -24.26 -17.20
C ILE A 216 7.37 -22.78 -17.60
N PHE A 217 8.60 -22.25 -17.69
CA PHE A 217 8.84 -20.87 -18.14
C PHE A 217 8.27 -20.58 -19.53
N MET A 218 8.20 -21.59 -20.40
CA MET A 218 7.75 -21.49 -21.79
C MET A 218 6.34 -22.05 -22.03
N LEU A 219 5.54 -22.30 -20.98
CA LEU A 219 4.22 -22.90 -21.16
C LEU A 219 3.29 -21.96 -21.94
N GLN A 220 2.59 -22.56 -22.89
CA GLN A 220 1.58 -21.90 -23.70
C GLN A 220 0.23 -22.61 -23.51
N GLU A 221 -0.77 -21.87 -23.06
CA GLU A 221 -2.15 -22.35 -23.08
C GLU A 221 -2.66 -22.26 -24.52
N LYS A 222 -3.12 -23.38 -25.05
CA LYS A 222 -3.70 -23.44 -26.40
C LYS A 222 -5.16 -23.86 -26.33
N LYS A 223 -6.02 -23.19 -27.08
CA LYS A 223 -7.42 -23.60 -27.29
C LYS A 223 -7.57 -24.20 -28.68
N TRP A 224 -8.24 -25.35 -28.75
CA TRP A 224 -8.56 -25.99 -30.01
C TRP A 224 -9.69 -25.20 -30.69
N LYS A 225 -9.44 -24.68 -31.89
CA LYS A 225 -10.50 -24.16 -32.76
C LYS A 225 -10.61 -25.11 -33.96
N PRO A 226 -11.61 -25.98 -33.99
CA PRO A 226 -11.69 -27.00 -35.04
C PRO A 226 -11.86 -26.34 -36.41
N ILE A 227 -11.00 -26.74 -37.34
CA ILE A 227 -11.10 -26.38 -38.75
C ILE A 227 -11.46 -27.66 -39.50
N PHE A 228 -12.41 -27.58 -40.44
CA PHE A 228 -12.76 -28.73 -41.25
C PHE A 228 -11.53 -29.28 -41.97
N ASN A 229 -11.25 -30.57 -41.78
CA ASN A 229 -10.15 -31.27 -42.42
C ASN A 229 -10.68 -32.57 -43.05
N ASN A 230 -10.49 -32.71 -44.36
CA ASN A 230 -11.01 -33.84 -45.12
C ASN A 230 -10.41 -35.18 -44.67
N GLU A 231 -9.13 -35.22 -44.30
CA GLU A 231 -8.50 -36.43 -43.79
C GLU A 231 -9.11 -36.87 -42.46
N VAL A 232 -9.34 -35.93 -41.53
CA VAL A 232 -9.99 -36.21 -40.23
C VAL A 232 -11.43 -36.69 -40.44
N SER A 233 -12.17 -36.09 -41.38
CA SER A 233 -13.53 -36.50 -41.73
C SER A 233 -13.56 -37.91 -42.35
N GLN A 234 -12.63 -38.23 -43.26
CA GLN A 234 -12.51 -39.56 -43.86
C GLN A 234 -12.15 -40.63 -42.83
N LEU A 235 -11.30 -40.32 -41.84
CA LEU A 235 -11.00 -41.20 -40.71
C LEU A 235 -12.25 -41.48 -39.87
N LEU A 236 -12.99 -40.44 -39.46
CA LEU A 236 -14.18 -40.59 -38.62
C LEU A 236 -15.32 -41.36 -39.30
N ASN A 237 -15.40 -41.27 -40.64
CA ASN A 237 -16.36 -42.02 -41.45
C ASN A 237 -15.86 -43.43 -41.85
N GLY A 238 -14.67 -43.84 -41.40
CA GLY A 238 -14.11 -45.18 -41.66
C GLY A 238 -13.61 -45.41 -43.09
N HIS A 239 -13.33 -44.33 -43.84
CA HIS A 239 -12.87 -44.39 -45.24
C HIS A 239 -11.33 -44.38 -45.39
N SER A 240 -10.58 -44.15 -44.31
CA SER A 240 -9.12 -44.06 -44.32
C SER A 240 -8.50 -44.41 -42.96
N GLU A 241 -7.34 -45.07 -42.95
CA GLU A 241 -6.52 -45.27 -41.76
C GLU A 241 -5.43 -44.20 -41.67
N ILE A 242 -5.54 -43.31 -40.68
CA ILE A 242 -4.53 -42.28 -40.39
C ILE A 242 -3.74 -42.71 -39.15
N LYS A 243 -2.40 -42.68 -39.24
CA LYS A 243 -1.53 -42.90 -38.08
C LYS A 243 -1.83 -41.86 -37.00
N LEU A 244 -1.89 -42.31 -35.75
CA LEU A 244 -2.18 -41.47 -34.58
C LEU A 244 -1.25 -40.24 -34.47
N GLU A 245 0.01 -40.38 -34.89
CA GLU A 245 0.98 -39.26 -34.94
C GLU A 245 0.58 -38.19 -35.96
N LYS A 246 0.11 -38.59 -37.15
CA LYS A 246 -0.33 -37.68 -38.20
C LYS A 246 -1.64 -36.97 -37.80
N LEU A 247 -2.58 -37.71 -37.19
CA LEU A 247 -3.81 -37.13 -36.64
C LEU A 247 -3.51 -36.10 -35.55
N LYS A 248 -2.62 -36.45 -34.60
CA LYS A 248 -2.18 -35.54 -33.55
C LYS A 248 -1.55 -34.28 -34.12
N LYS A 249 -0.75 -34.39 -35.18
CA LYS A 249 -0.16 -33.24 -35.88
C LYS A 249 -1.24 -32.31 -36.47
N ILE A 250 -2.20 -32.87 -37.23
CA ILE A 250 -3.31 -32.10 -37.83
C ILE A 250 -4.11 -31.36 -36.75
N LEU A 251 -4.47 -32.04 -35.66
CA LEU A 251 -5.23 -31.43 -34.57
C LEU A 251 -4.40 -30.39 -33.80
N SER A 252 -3.10 -30.62 -33.65
CA SER A 252 -2.19 -29.67 -33.00
C SER A 252 -2.00 -28.38 -33.81
N GLU A 253 -2.02 -28.46 -35.15
CA GLU A 253 -1.97 -27.31 -36.06
C GLU A 253 -3.24 -26.44 -35.98
N GLN A 254 -4.37 -27.01 -35.54
CA GLN A 254 -5.63 -26.28 -35.30
C GLN A 254 -5.72 -25.63 -33.92
N MET A 255 -4.67 -25.75 -33.10
CA MET A 255 -4.64 -25.14 -31.79
C MET A 255 -4.08 -23.72 -31.87
N HIS A 256 -4.83 -22.76 -31.33
CA HIS A 256 -4.36 -21.38 -31.21
C HIS A 256 -3.87 -21.10 -29.80
N THR A 257 -2.72 -20.47 -29.68
CA THR A 257 -2.20 -19.97 -28.40
C THR A 257 -3.10 -18.86 -27.88
N THR A 258 -3.62 -19.02 -26.67
CA THR A 258 -4.45 -18.04 -26.00
C THR A 258 -3.71 -17.29 -24.90
N LYS A 259 -2.74 -17.95 -24.26
CA LYS A 259 -1.83 -17.35 -23.30
C LYS A 259 -0.44 -17.93 -23.47
N ASP A 260 0.57 -17.10 -23.31
CA ASP A 260 1.97 -17.49 -23.37
C ASP A 260 2.63 -17.00 -22.07
N LEU A 261 2.91 -17.92 -21.14
CA LEU A 261 3.44 -17.52 -19.82
C LEU A 261 4.77 -16.77 -19.91
N TRP A 262 5.58 -17.03 -20.95
CA TRP A 262 6.83 -16.30 -21.16
C TRP A 262 6.53 -14.84 -21.50
N THR A 263 5.73 -14.63 -22.54
CA THR A 263 5.40 -13.28 -23.03
C THR A 263 4.54 -12.51 -22.03
N ASP A 264 3.57 -13.20 -21.44
CA ASP A 264 2.57 -12.59 -20.56
C ASP A 264 3.14 -12.28 -19.17
N GLN A 265 4.14 -13.02 -18.69
CA GLN A 265 4.66 -12.86 -17.32
C GLN A 265 6.18 -12.78 -17.22
N PHE A 266 6.91 -13.84 -17.59
CA PHE A 266 8.33 -13.94 -17.25
C PHE A 266 9.24 -12.94 -17.98
N SER A 267 8.92 -12.58 -19.22
CA SER A 267 9.67 -11.61 -20.03
C SER A 267 9.65 -10.18 -19.46
N LYS A 268 8.74 -9.87 -18.53
CA LYS A 268 8.71 -8.60 -17.80
C LYS A 268 9.90 -8.49 -16.82
N TYR A 269 10.38 -9.63 -16.32
CA TYR A 269 11.34 -9.70 -15.22
C TYR A 269 12.71 -10.20 -15.67
N LEU A 270 12.77 -11.02 -16.71
CA LEU A 270 13.96 -11.69 -17.21
C LEU A 270 14.33 -11.19 -18.63
N SER A 271 15.59 -11.36 -19.04
CA SER A 271 16.01 -10.99 -20.40
C SER A 271 15.57 -12.03 -21.43
N ASN A 272 15.59 -11.63 -22.70
CA ASN A 272 15.28 -12.52 -23.82
C ASN A 272 16.27 -13.68 -23.98
N SER A 273 17.52 -13.51 -23.53
CA SER A 273 18.56 -14.56 -23.57
C SER A 273 18.47 -15.55 -22.41
N PHE A 274 17.65 -15.27 -21.39
CA PHE A 274 17.55 -16.11 -20.18
C PHE A 274 17.29 -17.58 -20.50
N ILE A 275 16.35 -17.87 -21.40
CA ILE A 275 15.97 -19.24 -21.73
C ILE A 275 17.11 -20.00 -22.40
N GLU A 276 17.92 -19.33 -23.21
CA GLU A 276 19.11 -19.91 -23.85
C GLU A 276 20.20 -20.17 -22.80
N ASN A 277 20.46 -19.19 -21.93
CA ASN A 277 21.40 -19.32 -20.82
C ASN A 277 21.00 -20.46 -19.86
N LEU A 278 19.70 -20.61 -19.58
CA LEU A 278 19.17 -21.66 -18.70
C LEU A 278 19.29 -23.06 -19.32
N LYS A 279 19.14 -23.19 -20.64
CA LYS A 279 19.39 -24.44 -21.37
C LYS A 279 20.89 -24.80 -21.38
N GLU A 280 21.76 -23.82 -21.55
CA GLU A 280 23.20 -24.03 -21.41
C GLU A 280 23.56 -24.49 -19.99
N PHE A 281 22.99 -23.84 -18.97
CA PHE A 281 23.13 -24.24 -17.58
C PHE A 281 22.65 -25.69 -17.35
N GLU A 282 21.51 -26.11 -17.91
CA GLU A 282 21.03 -27.51 -17.80
C GLU A 282 22.07 -28.51 -18.34
N LEU A 283 22.67 -28.23 -19.50
CA LEU A 283 23.69 -29.10 -20.10
C LEU A 283 24.93 -29.19 -19.21
N ASN A 284 25.41 -28.05 -18.72
CA ASN A 284 26.56 -27.94 -17.82
C ASN A 284 26.31 -28.65 -16.48
N ARG A 285 25.13 -28.43 -15.88
CA ARG A 285 24.67 -29.08 -14.66
C ARG A 285 24.63 -30.60 -14.82
N ASN A 286 24.08 -31.10 -15.92
CA ASN A 286 24.05 -32.54 -16.19
C ASN A 286 25.45 -33.13 -16.36
N HIS A 287 26.42 -32.35 -16.87
CA HIS A 287 27.81 -32.78 -16.94
C HIS A 287 28.43 -33.00 -15.54
N VAL A 288 28.23 -32.04 -14.63
CA VAL A 288 28.70 -32.13 -13.24
C VAL A 288 28.00 -33.25 -12.46
N VAL A 289 26.66 -33.32 -12.55
CA VAL A 289 25.85 -34.26 -11.74
C VAL A 289 26.08 -35.72 -12.13
N HIS A 290 26.41 -35.99 -13.40
CA HIS A 290 26.76 -37.33 -13.87
C HIS A 290 28.25 -37.66 -13.69
N ASN A 291 28.99 -36.88 -12.89
CA ASN A 291 30.40 -37.08 -12.57
C ASN A 291 31.28 -37.28 -13.81
N LYS A 292 30.97 -36.56 -14.90
CA LYS A 292 31.83 -36.54 -16.09
C LYS A 292 33.10 -35.77 -15.76
N LEU A 293 34.20 -36.09 -16.44
CA LEU A 293 35.48 -35.42 -16.20
C LEU A 293 35.40 -33.92 -16.51
N ILE A 294 36.03 -33.12 -15.65
CA ILE A 294 36.10 -31.67 -15.70
C ILE A 294 37.56 -31.26 -15.55
N ASP A 295 38.03 -30.38 -16.44
CA ASP A 295 39.27 -29.65 -16.29
C ASP A 295 38.97 -28.20 -15.86
N ARG A 296 40.01 -27.45 -15.49
CA ARG A 296 39.86 -26.07 -15.01
C ARG A 296 39.26 -25.12 -16.06
N ALA A 297 39.47 -25.40 -17.35
CA ALA A 297 38.86 -24.63 -18.42
C ALA A 297 37.34 -24.81 -18.44
N ALA A 298 36.87 -26.06 -18.42
CA ALA A 298 35.45 -26.41 -18.32
C ALA A 298 34.85 -25.91 -16.99
N TYR A 299 35.57 -26.05 -15.86
CA TYR A 299 35.15 -25.51 -14.57
C TYR A 299 34.84 -24.01 -14.66
N THR A 300 35.74 -23.23 -15.27
CA THR A 300 35.57 -21.77 -15.39
C THR A 300 34.37 -21.43 -16.27
N THR A 301 34.19 -22.13 -17.40
CA THR A 301 33.03 -21.94 -18.27
C THR A 301 31.71 -22.29 -17.57
N ILE A 302 31.67 -23.44 -16.89
CA ILE A 302 30.49 -23.89 -16.14
C ILE A 302 30.17 -22.91 -15.02
N LEU A 303 31.15 -22.46 -14.26
CA LEU A 303 30.97 -21.49 -13.17
C LEU A 303 30.40 -20.16 -13.69
N SER A 304 30.92 -19.66 -14.81
CA SER A 304 30.42 -18.45 -15.47
C SER A 304 28.96 -18.60 -15.93
N SER A 305 28.62 -19.75 -16.52
CA SER A 305 27.25 -20.08 -16.93
C SER A 305 26.30 -20.11 -15.71
N ILE A 306 26.72 -20.70 -14.59
CA ILE A 306 25.95 -20.72 -13.34
C ILE A 306 25.72 -19.30 -12.82
N HIS A 307 26.77 -18.48 -12.74
CA HIS A 307 26.68 -17.10 -12.23
C HIS A 307 25.75 -16.23 -13.07
N THR A 308 25.83 -16.37 -14.40
CA THR A 308 24.99 -15.61 -15.34
C THR A 308 23.50 -15.85 -15.06
N VAL A 309 23.10 -17.11 -14.90
CA VAL A 309 21.71 -17.48 -14.59
C VAL A 309 21.33 -17.08 -13.14
N GLU A 310 22.26 -17.23 -12.19
CA GLU A 310 22.03 -16.86 -10.79
C GLU A 310 21.72 -15.37 -10.63
N GLU A 311 22.53 -14.49 -11.24
CA GLU A 311 22.35 -13.05 -11.18
C GLU A 311 21.03 -12.62 -11.82
N GLU A 312 20.71 -13.21 -12.98
CA GLU A 312 19.48 -12.90 -13.69
C GLU A 312 18.22 -13.31 -12.92
N LEU A 313 18.23 -14.49 -12.28
CA LEU A 313 17.14 -14.94 -11.40
C LEU A 313 16.97 -14.04 -10.17
N LYS A 314 18.08 -13.64 -9.52
CA LYS A 314 18.03 -12.72 -8.37
C LYS A 314 17.45 -11.37 -8.77
N PHE A 315 17.87 -10.84 -9.92
CA PHE A 315 17.32 -9.59 -10.44
C PHE A 315 15.84 -9.71 -10.80
N GLY A 316 15.44 -10.82 -11.41
CA GLY A 316 14.04 -11.13 -11.68
C GLY A 316 13.18 -11.17 -10.42
N LEU A 317 13.64 -11.84 -9.36
CA LEU A 317 12.96 -11.89 -8.06
C LEU A 317 12.80 -10.51 -7.43
N LYS A 318 13.84 -9.67 -7.50
CA LYS A 318 13.77 -8.29 -7.02
C LYS A 318 12.68 -7.51 -7.75
N LYS A 319 12.66 -7.54 -9.08
CA LYS A 319 11.62 -6.88 -9.88
C LYS A 319 10.22 -7.39 -9.57
N VAL A 320 10.05 -8.70 -9.39
CA VAL A 320 8.77 -9.30 -9.01
C VAL A 320 8.26 -8.73 -7.69
N SER A 321 9.13 -8.59 -6.69
CA SER A 321 8.75 -7.99 -5.40
C SER A 321 8.36 -6.52 -5.47
N GLU A 322 8.91 -5.78 -6.44
CA GLU A 322 8.62 -4.36 -6.66
C GLU A 322 7.33 -4.14 -7.47
N HIS A 323 7.04 -5.02 -8.43
CA HIS A 323 5.95 -4.82 -9.40
C HIS A 323 4.66 -5.56 -9.03
N ILE A 324 4.76 -6.71 -8.36
CA ILE A 324 3.57 -7.48 -7.96
C ILE A 324 3.13 -7.02 -6.56
N ILE A 325 2.31 -5.97 -6.54
CA ILE A 325 1.80 -5.33 -5.34
C ILE A 325 0.43 -5.93 -4.98
N SER A 326 0.26 -6.33 -3.72
CA SER A 326 -1.00 -6.86 -3.21
C SER A 326 -2.13 -5.82 -3.25
N SER A 327 -3.38 -6.27 -3.15
CA SER A 327 -4.54 -5.38 -2.98
C SER A 327 -4.41 -4.50 -1.74
N GLU A 328 -3.90 -5.06 -0.66
CA GLU A 328 -3.72 -4.45 0.65
C GLU A 328 -2.67 -3.34 0.57
N GLN A 329 -1.52 -3.62 -0.05
CA GLN A 329 -0.50 -2.61 -0.30
C GLN A 329 -1.01 -1.50 -1.24
N ARG A 330 -1.80 -1.83 -2.26
CA ARG A 330 -2.46 -0.82 -3.11
C ARG A 330 -3.42 0.05 -2.32
N GLY A 331 -4.15 -0.53 -1.37
CA GLY A 331 -5.01 0.21 -0.43
C GLY A 331 -4.21 1.24 0.38
N ILE A 332 -3.12 0.80 1.00
CA ILE A 332 -2.23 1.68 1.79
C ILE A 332 -1.66 2.82 0.95
N ILE A 333 -1.17 2.52 -0.26
CA ILE A 333 -0.63 3.56 -1.17
C ILE A 333 -1.72 4.56 -1.57
N SER A 334 -2.94 4.08 -1.86
CA SER A 334 -4.05 4.96 -2.22
C SER A 334 -4.47 5.86 -1.06
N GLU A 335 -4.50 5.34 0.16
CA GLU A 335 -4.81 6.11 1.37
C GLU A 335 -3.74 7.17 1.64
N GLN A 336 -2.46 6.81 1.48
CA GLN A 336 -1.36 7.76 1.62
C GLN A 336 -1.43 8.88 0.57
N LEU A 337 -1.70 8.54 -0.69
CA LEU A 337 -1.86 9.54 -1.75
C LEU A 337 -3.03 10.49 -1.50
N GLU A 338 -4.11 9.98 -0.92
CA GLU A 338 -5.27 10.81 -0.54
C GLU A 338 -4.92 11.77 0.60
N MET A 339 -4.22 11.29 1.64
CA MET A 339 -3.73 12.14 2.73
C MET A 339 -2.77 13.22 2.21
N GLU A 340 -1.80 12.85 1.36
CA GLU A 340 -0.87 13.80 0.76
C GLU A 340 -1.59 14.84 -0.11
N ARG A 341 -2.66 14.46 -0.82
CA ARG A 341 -3.49 15.40 -1.58
C ARG A 341 -4.21 16.38 -0.67
N GLN A 342 -4.81 15.90 0.42
CA GLN A 342 -5.52 16.74 1.39
C GLN A 342 -4.56 17.72 2.08
N GLU A 343 -3.37 17.27 2.46
CA GLU A 343 -2.32 18.14 3.03
C GLU A 343 -1.88 19.23 2.04
N GLN A 344 -1.74 18.90 0.76
CA GLN A 344 -1.41 19.87 -0.29
C GLN A 344 -2.53 20.88 -0.52
N GLU A 345 -3.79 20.45 -0.54
CA GLU A 345 -4.96 21.31 -0.70
C GLU A 345 -5.08 22.29 0.49
N ALA A 346 -4.90 21.82 1.73
CA ALA A 346 -4.91 22.66 2.92
C ALA A 346 -3.77 23.68 2.93
N ALA A 347 -2.54 23.25 2.60
CA ALA A 347 -1.40 24.17 2.51
C ALA A 347 -1.60 25.22 1.42
N LEU A 348 -2.21 24.85 0.29
CA LEU A 348 -2.54 25.78 -0.78
C LEU A 348 -3.60 26.80 -0.33
N HIS A 349 -4.64 26.35 0.37
CA HIS A 349 -5.67 27.23 0.93
C HIS A 349 -5.07 28.26 1.91
N GLU A 350 -4.17 27.84 2.80
CA GLU A 350 -3.48 28.74 3.73
C GLU A 350 -2.64 29.81 2.99
N ILE A 351 -1.92 29.40 1.93
CA ILE A 351 -1.15 30.32 1.08
C ILE A 351 -2.10 31.32 0.39
N MET A 352 -3.20 30.83 -0.17
CA MET A 352 -4.20 31.66 -0.87
C MET A 352 -4.76 32.75 0.04
N VAL A 353 -5.22 32.38 1.24
CA VAL A 353 -5.76 33.30 2.25
C VAL A 353 -4.70 34.28 2.73
N SER A 354 -3.51 33.78 3.09
CA SER A 354 -2.44 34.62 3.65
C SER A 354 -1.84 35.61 2.65
N GLU A 355 -1.69 35.25 1.38
CA GLU A 355 -1.08 36.12 0.37
C GLU A 355 -2.07 37.17 -0.14
N ALA A 356 -3.32 36.79 -0.36
CA ALA A 356 -4.36 37.70 -0.84
C ALA A 356 -4.97 38.56 0.26
N GLY A 357 -4.87 38.14 1.52
CA GLY A 357 -5.45 38.83 2.68
C GLY A 357 -6.97 38.82 2.68
N VAL A 358 -7.58 37.69 2.28
CA VAL A 358 -9.03 37.47 2.28
C VAL A 358 -9.35 36.15 2.97
N GLU A 359 -10.51 36.05 3.60
CA GLU A 359 -10.96 34.80 4.22
C GLU A 359 -11.84 34.01 3.24
N ILE A 360 -11.49 32.74 3.02
CA ILE A 360 -12.28 31.80 2.23
C ILE A 360 -12.86 30.78 3.19
N ARG A 361 -14.10 31.03 3.62
CA ARG A 361 -14.80 30.29 4.66
C ARG A 361 -15.59 29.11 4.09
N SER A 362 -15.64 28.04 4.86
CA SER A 362 -16.53 26.90 4.66
C SER A 362 -17.98 27.24 5.01
N SER A 363 -18.91 26.39 4.58
CA SER A 363 -20.34 26.60 4.87
C SER A 363 -20.65 26.66 6.38
N GLU A 364 -19.92 25.92 7.20
CA GLU A 364 -20.07 25.92 8.67
C GLU A 364 -19.59 27.25 9.28
N GLU A 365 -18.40 27.71 8.87
CA GLU A 365 -17.84 28.99 9.33
C GLU A 365 -18.69 30.20 8.91
N ILE A 366 -19.35 30.14 7.74
CA ILE A 366 -20.28 31.18 7.29
C ILE A 366 -21.52 31.22 8.18
N LEU A 367 -22.07 30.07 8.56
CA LEU A 367 -23.22 29.98 9.46
C LEU A 367 -22.89 30.54 10.85
N ASP A 368 -21.74 30.15 11.41
CA ASP A 368 -21.27 30.67 12.69
C ASP A 368 -21.12 32.20 12.66
N LEU A 369 -20.65 32.75 11.52
CA LEU A 369 -20.55 34.19 11.33
C LEU A 369 -21.91 34.88 11.37
N PHE A 370 -22.93 34.35 10.67
CA PHE A 370 -24.28 34.89 10.73
C PHE A 370 -24.87 34.85 12.15
N ASP A 371 -24.64 33.75 12.88
CA ASP A 371 -25.10 33.58 14.26
C ASP A 371 -24.48 34.63 15.19
N GLU A 372 -23.17 34.90 15.06
CA GLU A 372 -22.46 35.91 15.84
C GLU A 372 -23.04 37.32 15.61
N TYR A 373 -23.25 37.73 14.36
CA TYR A 373 -23.82 39.04 14.05
C TYR A 373 -25.27 39.18 14.52
N LEU A 374 -26.09 38.13 14.40
CA LEU A 374 -27.48 38.14 14.87
C LEU A 374 -27.59 38.14 16.39
N TYR A 375 -26.68 37.47 17.10
CA TYR A 375 -26.60 37.53 18.55
C TYR A 375 -26.24 38.95 19.05
N ASN A 376 -25.28 39.60 18.38
CA ASN A 376 -24.92 40.99 18.68
C ASN A 376 -26.11 41.93 18.42
N PHE A 377 -26.81 41.75 17.31
CA PHE A 377 -28.06 42.46 17.01
C PHE A 377 -29.11 42.30 18.11
N HIS A 378 -29.37 41.06 18.56
CA HIS A 378 -30.32 40.79 19.65
C HIS A 378 -29.92 41.53 20.94
N SER A 379 -28.63 41.50 21.27
CA SER A 379 -28.09 42.18 22.46
C SER A 379 -28.27 43.71 22.39
N GLU A 380 -28.01 44.31 21.23
CA GLU A 380 -28.21 45.75 20.99
C GLU A 380 -29.70 46.12 21.02
N PHE A 381 -30.54 45.33 20.38
CA PHE A 381 -31.99 45.49 20.38
C PHE A 381 -32.56 45.45 21.81
N GLN A 382 -32.14 44.47 22.62
CA GLN A 382 -32.53 44.36 24.03
C GLN A 382 -32.05 45.56 24.86
N ALA A 383 -30.83 46.06 24.61
CA ALA A 383 -30.29 47.23 25.31
C ALA A 383 -31.07 48.51 25.01
N ASN A 384 -31.50 48.70 23.76
CA ASN A 384 -32.27 49.86 23.34
C ASN A 384 -33.68 49.90 23.97
N LEU A 385 -34.33 48.75 24.16
CA LEU A 385 -35.65 48.64 24.80
C LEU A 385 -35.58 48.48 26.33
N ARG A 386 -34.41 48.61 26.95
CA ARG A 386 -34.20 48.34 28.38
C ARG A 386 -35.08 49.17 29.34
N PHE A 387 -35.52 50.35 28.92
CA PHE A 387 -36.37 51.24 29.73
C PHE A 387 -37.88 51.02 29.52
N ARG A 388 -38.27 50.22 28.52
CA ARG A 388 -39.65 49.81 28.24
C ARG A 388 -40.01 48.60 29.10
N ASN A 389 -40.55 48.84 30.30
CA ASN A 389 -40.93 47.76 31.24
C ASN A 389 -42.16 46.95 30.78
N ASP A 390 -42.91 47.51 29.84
CA ASP A 390 -44.06 46.95 29.15
C ASP A 390 -43.70 45.94 28.06
N ILE A 391 -42.41 45.82 27.70
CA ILE A 391 -41.91 44.81 26.76
C ILE A 391 -41.09 43.75 27.52
N GLU A 392 -41.23 42.49 27.09
CA GLU A 392 -40.38 41.37 27.49
C GLU A 392 -39.77 40.72 26.24
N ILE A 393 -38.46 40.47 26.25
CA ILE A 393 -37.73 39.88 25.12
C ILE A 393 -37.13 38.56 25.59
N SER A 394 -37.34 37.48 24.83
CA SER A 394 -36.78 36.17 25.14
C SER A 394 -35.28 36.08 24.87
N ASP A 395 -34.63 35.05 25.41
CA ASP A 395 -33.25 34.71 25.07
C ASP A 395 -33.11 34.37 23.57
N TYR A 396 -31.91 34.63 23.04
CA TYR A 396 -31.54 34.30 21.66
C TYR A 396 -31.35 32.78 21.48
N GLN A 397 -31.85 32.25 20.38
CA GLN A 397 -31.65 30.88 19.92
C GLN A 397 -30.78 30.87 18.66
N ASN A 398 -29.70 30.09 18.70
CA ASN A 398 -28.76 29.98 17.60
C ASN A 398 -29.39 29.36 16.35
N ILE A 399 -28.82 29.69 15.19
CA ILE A 399 -29.13 29.07 13.91
C ILE A 399 -28.73 27.59 13.96
N ILE A 400 -29.67 26.71 13.66
CA ILE A 400 -29.46 25.26 13.62
C ILE A 400 -29.22 24.84 12.16
N SER A 401 -28.02 24.33 11.87
CA SER A 401 -27.60 23.91 10.52
C SER A 401 -28.46 22.81 9.88
N SER A 402 -29.18 22.02 10.67
CA SER A 402 -30.06 20.95 10.16
C SER A 402 -31.44 21.44 9.71
N SER A 403 -31.77 22.72 9.92
CA SER A 403 -33.10 23.28 9.60
C SER A 403 -32.97 24.62 8.89
N ASP A 404 -33.58 24.69 7.70
CA ASP A 404 -33.59 25.89 6.86
C ASP A 404 -34.41 27.04 7.47
N ILE A 405 -35.24 26.77 8.49
CA ILE A 405 -36.09 27.75 9.16
C ILE A 405 -36.05 27.51 10.66
N GLY A 406 -35.96 28.58 11.46
CA GLY A 406 -36.00 28.53 12.92
C GLY A 406 -36.44 29.85 13.55
N ILE A 407 -36.67 29.83 14.86
CA ILE A 407 -37.02 31.03 15.64
C ILE A 407 -35.74 31.51 16.32
N LEU A 408 -35.48 32.82 16.28
CA LEU A 408 -34.35 33.45 16.98
C LEU A 408 -34.77 33.88 18.38
N PHE A 409 -35.84 34.66 18.50
CA PHE A 409 -36.38 35.13 19.77
C PHE A 409 -37.81 35.67 19.61
N GLU A 410 -38.46 35.94 20.73
CA GLU A 410 -39.83 36.47 20.83
C GLU A 410 -39.84 37.79 21.59
N VAL A 411 -40.70 38.72 21.18
CA VAL A 411 -40.94 40.00 21.85
C VAL A 411 -42.40 40.04 22.28
N LYS A 412 -42.64 40.05 23.59
CA LYS A 412 -43.97 40.07 24.20
C LYS A 412 -44.30 41.49 24.68
N TYR A 413 -45.48 41.97 24.30
CA TYR A 413 -46.05 43.21 24.81
C TYR A 413 -47.01 42.90 25.97
N LYS A 414 -46.68 43.38 27.17
CA LYS A 414 -47.36 43.00 28.43
C LYS A 414 -48.74 43.65 28.61
N ILE A 415 -49.05 44.71 27.86
CA ILE A 415 -50.31 45.45 28.02
C ILE A 415 -51.48 44.66 27.43
N ASN A 416 -51.29 43.98 26.30
CA ASN A 416 -52.36 43.22 25.62
C ASN A 416 -51.98 41.75 25.35
N ASP A 417 -50.85 41.29 25.89
CA ASP A 417 -50.29 39.94 25.69
C ASP A 417 -50.00 39.57 24.23
N GLU A 418 -49.79 40.55 23.34
CA GLU A 418 -49.37 40.28 21.97
C GLU A 418 -47.89 39.87 21.87
N ILE A 419 -47.57 38.96 20.94
CA ILE A 419 -46.23 38.40 20.77
C ILE A 419 -45.78 38.56 19.31
N ALA A 420 -44.68 39.27 19.10
CA ALA A 420 -43.96 39.31 17.83
C ALA A 420 -42.88 38.22 17.82
N ILE A 421 -42.89 37.37 16.80
CA ILE A 421 -41.93 36.27 16.64
C ILE A 421 -40.88 36.68 15.62
N VAL A 422 -39.60 36.64 16.00
CA VAL A 422 -38.47 36.86 15.10
C VAL A 422 -37.87 35.52 14.71
N SER A 423 -37.88 35.23 13.41
CA SER A 423 -37.47 33.95 12.83
C SER A 423 -36.48 34.15 11.70
N TYR A 424 -35.72 33.12 11.38
CA TYR A 424 -34.79 33.11 10.25
C TYR A 424 -35.22 32.06 9.22
N SER A 425 -34.88 32.32 7.95
CA SER A 425 -34.94 31.37 6.85
C SER A 425 -33.65 31.46 6.04
N ILE A 426 -32.92 30.34 5.94
CA ILE A 426 -31.69 30.22 5.16
C ILE A 426 -32.07 30.17 3.68
N GLU A 427 -31.62 31.14 2.90
CA GLU A 427 -31.87 31.17 1.44
C GLU A 427 -30.74 30.47 0.68
N SER A 428 -29.49 30.82 1.00
CA SER A 428 -28.31 30.20 0.41
C SER A 428 -27.10 30.28 1.34
N ILE A 429 -26.39 29.16 1.50
CA ILE A 429 -25.05 29.13 2.10
C ILE A 429 -24.13 28.43 1.10
N THR A 430 -23.06 29.10 0.68
CA THR A 430 -22.14 28.62 -0.35
C THR A 430 -20.69 28.80 0.08
N GLU A 431 -19.91 27.73 -0.01
CA GLU A 431 -18.45 27.74 0.28
C GLU A 431 -17.59 28.14 -0.92
N SER A 432 -18.20 28.29 -2.10
CA SER A 432 -17.52 28.72 -3.32
C SER A 432 -16.91 30.11 -3.14
N GLN A 433 -15.74 30.31 -3.74
CA GLN A 433 -15.07 31.60 -3.77
C GLN A 433 -15.90 32.65 -4.51
N GLY A 434 -16.01 33.84 -3.93
CA GLY A 434 -16.72 34.98 -4.53
C GLY A 434 -18.25 34.88 -4.52
N ASP A 435 -18.84 33.76 -4.10
CA ASP A 435 -20.29 33.59 -4.04
C ASP A 435 -20.89 34.29 -2.80
N GLU A 436 -22.17 34.63 -2.92
CA GLU A 436 -22.94 35.30 -1.88
C GLU A 436 -23.84 34.31 -1.13
N SER A 437 -23.72 34.31 0.19
CA SER A 437 -24.60 33.61 1.12
C SER A 437 -25.60 34.60 1.73
N SER A 438 -26.83 34.14 1.98
CA SER A 438 -27.90 35.00 2.47
C SER A 438 -28.88 34.27 3.41
N ILE A 439 -29.29 34.99 4.45
CA ILE A 439 -30.30 34.57 5.43
C ILE A 439 -31.35 35.67 5.50
N ASN A 440 -32.62 35.30 5.39
CA ASN A 440 -33.74 36.22 5.54
C ASN A 440 -34.32 36.14 6.96
N ILE A 441 -34.48 37.30 7.59
CA ILE A 441 -35.05 37.45 8.93
C ILE A 441 -36.49 37.94 8.78
N LEU A 442 -37.42 37.25 9.42
CA LEU A 442 -38.85 37.53 9.38
C LEU A 442 -39.36 37.81 10.79
N VAL A 443 -39.99 38.97 10.95
CA VAL A 443 -40.69 39.41 12.14
C VAL A 443 -42.18 39.31 11.87
N GLN A 444 -42.92 38.58 12.70
CA GLN A 444 -44.35 38.35 12.51
C GLN A 444 -45.16 38.70 13.76
N LEU A 445 -46.19 39.52 13.57
CA LEU A 445 -47.20 39.86 14.58
C LEU A 445 -48.60 39.68 13.97
N GLY A 446 -49.27 38.59 14.31
CA GLY A 446 -50.60 38.28 13.76
C GLY A 446 -50.60 38.17 12.22
N LYS A 447 -51.16 39.19 11.55
CA LYS A 447 -51.20 39.30 10.07
C LYS A 447 -50.15 40.25 9.47
N GLU A 448 -49.47 41.00 10.33
CA GLU A 448 -48.45 41.96 9.92
C GLU A 448 -47.09 41.30 10.01
N SER A 449 -46.21 41.66 9.07
CA SER A 449 -44.90 41.07 8.98
C SER A 449 -43.91 42.06 8.38
N TYR A 450 -42.71 42.04 8.93
CA TYR A 450 -41.55 42.74 8.40
C TYR A 450 -40.47 41.71 8.08
N SER A 451 -39.75 41.88 6.97
CA SER A 451 -38.67 40.97 6.60
C SER A 451 -37.46 41.71 6.06
N LYS A 452 -36.27 41.23 6.40
CA LYS A 452 -35.00 41.78 5.93
C LYS A 452 -34.00 40.66 5.65
N GLN A 453 -33.36 40.74 4.50
CA GLN A 453 -32.30 39.82 4.08
C GLN A 453 -30.94 40.33 4.56
N ILE A 454 -30.14 39.45 5.15
CA ILE A 454 -28.75 39.68 5.55
C ILE A 454 -27.85 38.87 4.62
N ARG A 455 -26.78 39.48 4.14
CA ARG A 455 -25.88 38.89 3.14
C ARG A 455 -24.44 38.85 3.62
N TYR A 456 -23.71 37.88 3.09
CA TYR A 456 -22.27 37.72 3.23
C TYR A 456 -21.67 37.26 1.90
N ILE A 457 -20.52 37.81 1.52
CA ILE A 457 -19.76 37.38 0.34
C ILE A 457 -18.49 36.66 0.80
N ASN A 458 -18.22 35.50 0.22
CA ASN A 458 -16.98 34.77 0.47
C ASN A 458 -15.80 35.34 -0.34
N GLY A 459 -14.58 35.25 0.20
CA GLY A 459 -13.38 35.73 -0.48
C GLY A 459 -13.13 35.02 -1.80
N GLU A 460 -12.57 35.73 -2.78
CA GLU A 460 -12.16 35.18 -4.07
C GLU A 460 -10.74 35.59 -4.39
N VAL A 461 -9.91 34.62 -4.80
CA VAL A 461 -8.52 34.88 -5.13
C VAL A 461 -8.16 34.33 -6.51
N SER A 462 -7.22 35.00 -7.15
CA SER A 462 -6.58 34.49 -8.36
C SER A 462 -5.07 34.63 -8.31
N PHE A 463 -4.40 33.69 -8.99
CA PHE A 463 -2.95 33.67 -9.02
C PHE A 463 -2.40 34.70 -10.01
N ASN A 464 -1.63 35.67 -9.53
CA ASN A 464 -0.98 36.66 -10.35
C ASN A 464 0.38 36.15 -10.83
N SER A 465 0.43 35.63 -12.07
CA SER A 465 1.66 35.10 -12.66
C SER A 465 2.82 36.11 -12.82
N TYR A 466 2.55 37.43 -12.80
CA TYR A 466 3.59 38.46 -12.88
C TYR A 466 4.25 38.74 -11.51
N GLN A 467 3.46 38.72 -10.44
CA GLN A 467 3.92 38.99 -9.07
C GLN A 467 4.31 37.71 -8.31
N GLY A 468 3.86 36.55 -8.80
CA GLY A 468 4.19 35.23 -8.27
C GLY A 468 3.46 34.89 -6.97
N ASN A 469 2.34 35.55 -6.69
CA ASN A 469 1.53 35.38 -5.49
C ASN A 469 0.02 35.43 -5.82
N TYR A 470 -0.79 35.01 -4.87
CA TYR A 470 -2.25 35.17 -4.93
C TYR A 470 -2.65 36.62 -4.63
N MET A 471 -3.64 37.11 -5.38
CA MET A 471 -4.24 38.43 -5.20
C MET A 471 -5.75 38.30 -5.06
N PRO A 472 -6.39 39.18 -4.28
CA PRO A 472 -7.83 39.16 -4.12
C PRO A 472 -8.52 39.67 -5.39
N GLU A 473 -9.46 38.90 -5.92
CA GLU A 473 -10.44 39.36 -6.92
C GLU A 473 -11.67 39.98 -6.23
N ARG A 474 -12.09 39.35 -5.12
CA ARG A 474 -13.20 39.79 -4.28
C ARG A 474 -12.81 39.66 -2.81
N GLN A 475 -13.05 40.71 -2.02
CA GLN A 475 -12.89 40.68 -0.57
C GLN A 475 -14.07 39.93 0.05
N ASP A 476 -13.81 39.18 1.12
CA ASP A 476 -14.90 38.71 1.97
C ASP A 476 -15.54 39.91 2.68
N GLU A 477 -16.87 39.96 2.71
CA GLU A 477 -17.60 41.10 3.25
C GLU A 477 -18.91 40.64 3.86
N PHE A 478 -19.13 41.02 5.12
CA PHE A 478 -20.43 40.91 5.78
C PHE A 478 -21.14 42.25 5.67
N TYR A 479 -22.38 42.26 5.16
CA TYR A 479 -23.13 43.49 4.94
C TYR A 479 -23.72 44.01 6.26
N ILE A 480 -22.91 44.71 7.05
CA ILE A 480 -23.33 45.30 8.34
C ILE A 480 -24.55 46.21 8.17
N SER A 481 -24.63 46.93 7.05
CA SER A 481 -25.81 47.74 6.72
C SER A 481 -27.12 46.94 6.69
N ASP A 482 -27.09 45.66 6.33
CA ASP A 482 -28.28 44.81 6.35
C ASP A 482 -28.75 44.53 7.80
N VAL A 483 -27.83 44.45 8.75
CA VAL A 483 -28.12 44.29 10.19
C VAL A 483 -28.59 45.62 10.81
N ASP A 484 -27.97 46.74 10.42
CA ASP A 484 -28.40 48.07 10.86
C ASP A 484 -29.85 48.35 10.40
N GLU A 485 -30.15 48.07 9.13
CA GLU A 485 -31.50 48.22 8.57
C GLU A 485 -32.52 47.27 9.22
N LEU A 486 -32.10 46.04 9.58
CA LEU A 486 -32.92 45.11 10.37
C LEU A 486 -33.22 45.70 11.75
N THR A 487 -32.23 46.33 12.38
CA THR A 487 -32.38 46.95 13.70
C THR A 487 -33.34 48.12 13.68
N GLU A 488 -33.14 49.05 12.75
CA GLU A 488 -34.04 50.20 12.56
C GLU A 488 -35.46 49.73 12.20
N GLY A 489 -35.57 48.74 11.29
CA GLY A 489 -36.86 48.23 10.86
C GLY A 489 -37.61 47.45 11.95
N LEU A 490 -36.92 46.66 12.77
CA LEU A 490 -37.55 46.00 13.92
C LEU A 490 -37.96 47.01 14.99
N MET A 491 -37.16 48.05 15.24
CA MET A 491 -37.54 49.12 16.18
C MET A 491 -38.79 49.85 15.72
N ASP A 492 -38.84 50.30 14.46
CA ASP A 492 -40.00 50.98 13.88
C ASP A 492 -41.24 50.08 13.89
N PHE A 493 -41.06 48.78 13.61
CA PHE A 493 -42.13 47.79 13.71
C PHE A 493 -42.68 47.70 15.15
N ILE A 494 -41.81 47.62 16.14
CA ILE A 494 -42.20 47.53 17.54
C ILE A 494 -42.82 48.84 18.04
N GLU A 495 -42.27 50.01 17.69
CA GLU A 495 -42.84 51.31 18.07
C GLU A 495 -44.22 51.55 17.45
N THR A 496 -44.42 51.09 16.20
CA THR A 496 -45.70 51.22 15.50
C THR A 496 -46.78 50.30 16.07
N HIS A 497 -46.42 49.07 16.45
CA HIS A 497 -47.39 48.07 16.90
C HIS A 497 -47.55 47.99 18.42
N PHE A 498 -46.48 48.24 19.19
CA PHE A 498 -46.48 48.24 20.65
C PHE A 498 -46.35 49.68 21.17
N GLU A 499 -47.48 50.39 21.15
CA GLU A 499 -47.58 51.79 21.57
C GLU A 499 -47.11 51.99 23.02
N ASN A 500 -46.28 53.01 23.25
CA ASN A 500 -45.81 53.36 24.59
C ASN A 500 -46.88 54.14 25.37
N MET A 501 -47.77 53.42 26.03
CA MET A 501 -48.91 54.01 26.77
C MET A 501 -48.48 55.01 27.85
N ARG A 502 -47.31 54.79 28.47
CA ARG A 502 -46.72 55.74 29.43
C ARG A 502 -46.45 57.10 28.79
N GLU A 503 -45.75 57.13 27.66
CA GLU A 503 -45.41 58.38 26.96
C GLU A 503 -46.64 59.07 26.37
N CYS A 504 -47.62 58.30 25.89
CA CYS A 504 -48.89 58.82 25.42
C CYS A 504 -49.63 59.57 26.54
N ILE A 505 -49.72 58.96 27.73
CA ILE A 505 -50.38 59.60 28.88
C ILE A 505 -49.59 60.79 29.40
N ASP A 506 -48.26 60.67 29.54
CA ASP A 506 -47.42 61.79 29.99
C ASP A 506 -47.59 63.01 29.08
N SER A 507 -47.74 62.79 27.76
CA SER A 507 -47.99 63.84 26.78
C SER A 507 -49.39 64.47 26.91
N GLU A 508 -50.42 63.67 27.18
CA GLU A 508 -51.79 64.13 27.35
C GLU A 508 -52.07 64.77 28.70
N MET A 509 -51.37 64.35 29.77
CA MET A 509 -51.48 64.92 31.12
C MET A 509 -51.27 66.44 31.12
N PHE A 510 -50.37 66.96 30.29
CA PHE A 510 -50.18 68.40 30.12
C PHE A 510 -51.45 69.12 29.62
N SER A 511 -52.22 68.48 28.76
CA SER A 511 -53.48 69.03 28.23
C SER A 511 -54.62 68.89 29.25
N ILE A 512 -54.71 67.75 29.94
CA ILE A 512 -55.71 67.46 30.97
C ILE A 512 -55.61 68.47 32.13
N ILE A 513 -54.39 68.76 32.60
CA ILE A 513 -54.14 69.74 33.68
C ILE A 513 -54.56 71.15 33.27
N LYS A 514 -54.39 71.51 32.00
CA LYS A 514 -54.70 72.85 31.47
C LYS A 514 -56.20 73.08 31.29
N ASP A 515 -56.92 72.03 30.87
CA ASP A 515 -58.36 72.11 30.56
C ASP A 515 -59.26 71.67 31.73
N GLY A 516 -58.68 71.21 32.85
CA GLY A 516 -59.39 70.87 34.08
C GLY A 516 -60.07 69.50 34.06
N GLY A 517 -59.53 68.54 33.32
CA GLY A 517 -60.04 67.16 33.24
C GLY A 517 -59.71 66.32 34.49
N GLN A 518 -60.37 65.16 34.61
CA GLN A 518 -60.05 64.16 35.65
C GLN A 518 -58.73 63.45 35.30
N ASN A 519 -57.94 63.10 36.31
CA ASN A 519 -56.68 62.39 36.11
C ASN A 519 -56.98 60.94 35.67
N PRO A 520 -56.45 60.47 34.52
CA PRO A 520 -56.69 59.10 34.04
C PRO A 520 -55.91 58.02 34.83
N LEU A 521 -55.06 58.42 35.77
CA LEU A 521 -54.23 57.54 36.59
C LEU A 521 -54.66 57.53 38.07
N ALA A 522 -54.54 56.39 38.72
CA ALA A 522 -54.73 56.27 40.17
C ALA A 522 -53.55 56.89 40.94
N GLU A 523 -53.83 57.53 42.09
CA GLU A 523 -52.81 58.01 43.04
C GLU A 523 -52.28 56.87 43.94
N ILE A 524 -52.03 55.70 43.35
CA ILE A 524 -51.54 54.49 44.02
C ILE A 524 -50.41 53.92 43.15
N PRO A 525 -49.23 53.60 43.72
CA PRO A 525 -48.14 53.01 42.95
C PRO A 525 -48.47 51.57 42.57
N CYS A 526 -48.06 51.16 41.37
CA CYS A 526 -48.20 49.77 40.93
C CYS A 526 -47.41 48.81 41.84
N TRP A 527 -48.00 47.67 42.21
CA TRP A 527 -47.36 46.71 43.12
C TRP A 527 -46.13 46.01 42.52
N GLU A 528 -46.05 45.89 41.18
CA GLU A 528 -44.91 45.26 40.49
C GLU A 528 -43.81 46.28 40.14
N CYS A 529 -44.14 47.35 39.41
CA CYS A 529 -43.12 48.31 38.96
C CYS A 529 -42.89 49.50 39.91
N GLY A 530 -43.78 49.74 40.88
CA GLY A 530 -43.68 50.84 41.84
C GLY A 530 -44.01 52.22 41.30
N GLU A 531 -44.45 52.34 40.04
CA GLU A 531 -44.74 53.62 39.37
C GLU A 531 -46.25 53.91 39.38
N ASP A 532 -46.63 55.19 39.43
CA ASP A 532 -48.02 55.68 39.57
C ASP A 532 -48.77 55.73 38.21
N TYR A 533 -48.77 54.62 37.46
CA TYR A 533 -49.37 54.52 36.11
C TYR A 533 -50.54 53.53 36.04
N ILE A 534 -51.28 53.33 37.14
CA ILE A 534 -52.47 52.46 37.14
C ILE A 534 -53.63 53.17 36.43
N CYS A 535 -54.17 52.58 35.37
CA CYS A 535 -55.26 53.12 34.59
C CYS A 535 -56.58 53.10 35.38
N VAL A 536 -57.27 54.24 35.42
CA VAL A 536 -58.65 54.36 35.96
C VAL A 536 -59.66 54.86 34.93
N ASP A 537 -59.18 55.31 33.77
CA ASP A 537 -60.03 55.74 32.66
C ASP A 537 -59.98 54.70 31.53
N GLU A 538 -61.11 54.02 31.32
CA GLU A 538 -61.27 52.96 30.32
C GLU A 538 -60.99 53.41 28.88
N ASN A 539 -60.87 54.71 28.61
CA ASN A 539 -60.45 55.23 27.31
C ASN A 539 -58.97 54.94 26.98
N TYR A 540 -58.11 54.75 28.00
CA TYR A 540 -56.66 54.59 27.83
C TYR A 540 -56.17 53.15 28.05
N GLY A 541 -56.96 52.32 28.73
CA GLY A 541 -56.61 50.93 28.99
C GLY A 541 -57.60 50.26 29.93
N ILE A 542 -57.32 49.02 30.33
CA ILE A 542 -58.20 48.28 31.24
C ILE A 542 -58.12 48.88 32.65
N PHE A 543 -59.27 49.10 33.30
CA PHE A 543 -59.31 49.59 34.68
C PHE A 543 -58.48 48.70 35.62
N GLY A 544 -57.57 49.31 36.39
CA GLY A 544 -56.65 48.60 37.30
C GLY A 544 -55.36 48.11 36.64
N GLN A 545 -55.22 48.18 35.32
CA GLN A 545 -54.00 47.79 34.63
C GLN A 545 -52.94 48.90 34.70
N CYS A 546 -51.70 48.54 35.03
CA CYS A 546 -50.58 49.47 34.97
C CYS A 546 -50.12 49.67 33.53
N LEU A 547 -50.17 50.90 33.03
CA LEU A 547 -49.84 51.22 31.64
C LEU A 547 -48.33 51.33 31.38
N ASN A 548 -47.50 51.22 32.42
CA ASN A 548 -46.04 51.18 32.33
C ASN A 548 -45.47 49.75 32.30
N CYS A 549 -46.18 48.75 32.84
CA CYS A 549 -45.66 47.38 32.91
C CYS A 549 -46.65 46.27 32.54
N GLY A 550 -47.93 46.60 32.33
CA GLY A 550 -48.99 45.64 31.99
C GLY A 550 -49.65 44.94 33.17
N GLU A 551 -49.09 45.05 34.38
CA GLU A 551 -49.58 44.31 35.55
C GLU A 551 -50.97 44.78 36.01
N MET A 552 -51.82 43.84 36.40
CA MET A 552 -53.15 44.14 36.92
C MET A 552 -53.07 44.42 38.44
N ASN A 553 -53.61 45.55 38.87
CA ASN A 553 -53.58 45.99 40.26
C ASN A 553 -54.99 45.86 40.84
N GLU A 554 -55.09 45.29 42.05
CA GLU A 554 -56.36 45.19 42.77
C GLU A 554 -56.74 46.56 43.35
N ILE A 555 -57.44 47.39 42.56
CA ILE A 555 -57.94 48.70 42.98
C ILE A 555 -59.48 48.74 42.96
N ALA A 556 -60.07 49.46 43.92
CA ALA A 556 -61.51 49.65 44.03
C ALA A 556 -61.87 51.12 44.34
N ILE A 557 -63.09 51.52 43.97
CA ILE A 557 -63.64 52.84 44.28
C ILE A 557 -64.55 52.70 45.51
N CYS A 558 -64.27 53.44 46.57
CA CYS A 558 -65.07 53.35 47.79
C CYS A 558 -66.47 53.93 47.58
N SER A 559 -67.50 53.13 47.89
CA SER A 559 -68.93 53.46 47.69
C SER A 559 -69.43 54.69 48.48
N ARG A 560 -68.62 55.21 49.42
CA ARG A 560 -68.97 56.37 50.25
C ARG A 560 -68.17 57.64 49.95
N CYS A 561 -66.83 57.59 49.96
CA CYS A 561 -65.96 58.74 49.70
C CYS A 561 -65.65 58.93 48.21
N GLU A 562 -65.97 57.94 47.36
CA GLU A 562 -65.54 57.85 45.95
C GLU A 562 -64.02 57.85 45.76
N CYS A 563 -63.25 57.64 46.84
CA CYS A 563 -61.80 57.59 46.83
C CYS A 563 -61.32 56.19 46.38
N LEU A 564 -60.26 56.17 45.55
CA LEU A 564 -59.57 54.96 45.10
C LEU A 564 -58.72 54.39 46.24
N PHE A 565 -58.72 53.07 46.40
CA PHE A 565 -57.91 52.36 47.38
C PHE A 565 -57.58 50.95 46.89
N GLU A 566 -56.57 50.33 47.49
CA GLU A 566 -56.20 48.93 47.25
C GLU A 566 -57.30 48.00 47.78
N GLY A 567 -57.89 47.17 46.93
CA GLY A 567 -58.97 46.27 47.31
C GLY A 567 -59.65 45.61 46.11
N ASN A 568 -60.25 44.44 46.35
CA ASN A 568 -60.99 43.71 45.33
C ASN A 568 -62.42 44.25 45.20
N SER A 569 -62.77 44.72 44.00
CA SER A 569 -64.14 45.10 43.63
C SER A 569 -64.98 43.86 43.30
N ASN A 570 -65.57 43.23 44.32
CA ASN A 570 -66.64 42.25 44.06
C ASN A 570 -67.95 43.00 43.76
N GLU A 571 -68.47 42.85 42.54
CA GLU A 571 -69.67 43.57 42.03
C GLU A 571 -70.96 43.37 42.86
N GLU A 572 -70.97 42.48 43.84
CA GLU A 572 -72.16 42.13 44.63
C GLU A 572 -72.25 42.83 46.01
N GLU A 573 -71.20 43.49 46.51
CA GLU A 573 -71.21 44.17 47.81
C GLU A 573 -70.56 45.58 47.77
N PRO A 574 -71.10 46.56 48.52
CA PRO A 574 -70.49 47.89 48.58
C PRO A 574 -69.10 47.82 49.22
N VAL A 575 -68.07 48.18 48.46
CA VAL A 575 -66.69 48.20 48.94
C VAL A 575 -66.37 49.57 49.54
N PHE A 576 -65.69 49.59 50.68
CA PHE A 576 -65.36 50.79 51.43
C PHE A 576 -63.84 50.84 51.69
N CYS A 577 -63.24 52.02 51.65
CA CYS A 577 -61.85 52.18 52.08
C CYS A 577 -61.73 52.05 53.60
N ASP A 578 -60.54 51.77 54.13
CA ASP A 578 -60.27 51.57 55.57
C ASP A 578 -60.90 52.66 56.45
N ASN A 579 -60.78 53.94 56.07
CA ASN A 579 -61.36 55.06 56.80
C ASN A 579 -62.91 55.03 56.82
N CYS A 580 -63.54 54.56 55.74
CA CYS A 580 -64.99 54.46 55.65
C CYS A 580 -65.51 53.19 56.34
N LEU A 581 -64.76 52.08 56.28
CA LEU A 581 -64.97 50.86 57.05
C LEU A 581 -64.95 51.14 58.55
N ASP A 582 -63.89 51.80 59.05
CA ASP A 582 -63.75 52.17 60.45
C ASP A 582 -64.94 53.00 60.97
N TYR A 583 -65.46 53.91 60.13
CA TYR A 583 -66.67 54.66 60.47
C TYR A 583 -67.93 53.78 60.51
N PHE A 584 -68.06 52.81 59.61
CA PHE A 584 -69.20 51.88 59.59
C PHE A 584 -69.15 50.90 60.76
N GLU A 585 -67.97 50.42 61.15
CA GLU A 585 -67.78 49.50 62.28
C GLU A 585 -67.90 50.17 63.65
N SER A 586 -67.69 51.49 63.72
CA SER A 586 -67.83 52.27 64.96
C SER A 586 -69.25 52.82 65.23
N GLN A 587 -70.25 52.42 64.44
CA GLN A 587 -71.68 52.76 64.64
C GLN A 587 -72.49 51.67 65.35
#